data_AF-A0A947QBT7-F1
#
_entry.id   AF-A0A947QBT7-F1
#
_cell.length_a   1.000
_cell.length_b   1.000
_cell.length_c   1.000
_cell.angle_alpha   90.00
_cell.angle_beta   90.00
_cell.angle_gamma   90.00
#
_symmetry.space_group_name_H-M   'P 1'
#
loop_
_entity.id
_entity.type
_entity.pdbx_description
1 polymer ?
#
loop_
_entity_poly.entity_id
_entity_poly.type
_entity_poly.pdbx_seq_one_letter_code
_entity_poly.pdbx_strand_id
1 'polypeptide(L)'
;MEIKSVQKFVKTSPRKLRLVADLAKKMTPAEAIEALPFSRKYAAEPLVKVIKTAMANAKVKGVKEGDLIFKEIQINEGPRLKRGRAASRGMWHPYKRRMSHIRVVLEEKKGKEKALKPKTKVKKEEKPTKKETKKKGEKAK
;
A
#
# COMPACT_ATOMS: atom_id res chain seq x y z
N MET A 1 10.28 -13.50 13.41
CA MET A 1 11.66 -12.94 13.31
C MET A 1 11.56 -11.52 12.75
N GLU A 2 12.47 -10.60 13.07
CA GLU A 2 12.49 -9.24 12.46
C GLU A 2 13.48 -9.17 11.28
N ILE A 3 12.99 -8.69 10.14
CA ILE A 3 13.81 -8.40 8.96
C ILE A 3 13.76 -6.90 8.68
N LYS A 4 14.92 -6.25 8.71
CA LYS A 4 15.05 -4.80 8.53
C LYS A 4 15.69 -4.52 7.18
N SER A 5 15.15 -3.53 6.47
CA SER A 5 15.71 -2.98 5.23
C SER A 5 15.69 -1.46 5.31
N VAL A 6 16.82 -0.83 4.98
CA VAL A 6 16.98 0.62 5.06
C VAL A 6 17.56 1.15 3.76
N GLN A 7 16.92 2.17 3.20
CA GLN A 7 17.45 2.93 2.07
C GLN A 7 17.62 4.40 2.47
N LYS A 8 18.86 4.89 2.35
CA LYS A 8 19.25 6.26 2.71
C LYS A 8 19.35 7.15 1.47
N PHE A 9 19.30 8.46 1.70
CA PHE A 9 19.45 9.52 0.68
C PHE A 9 18.51 9.42 -0.53
N VAL A 10 17.25 9.02 -0.32
CA VAL A 10 16.24 9.01 -1.40
C VAL A 10 15.88 10.45 -1.75
N LYS A 11 15.96 10.81 -3.04
CA LYS A 11 15.72 12.16 -3.58
C LYS A 11 14.23 12.53 -3.68
N THR A 12 13.43 12.16 -2.67
CA THR A 12 11.99 12.41 -2.58
C THR A 12 11.64 13.07 -1.25
N SER A 13 10.61 13.91 -1.24
CA SER A 13 10.12 14.52 0.00
C SER A 13 9.46 13.46 0.91
N PRO A 14 9.78 13.43 2.22
CA PRO A 14 9.18 12.50 3.17
C PRO A 14 7.65 12.54 3.17
N ARG A 15 7.04 13.73 3.03
CA ARG A 15 5.57 13.88 3.00
C ARG A 15 4.93 13.10 1.86
N LYS A 16 5.57 13.08 0.69
CA LYS A 16 5.05 12.35 -0.49
C LYS A 16 5.15 10.83 -0.31
N LEU A 17 6.24 10.38 0.32
CA LEU A 17 6.44 8.95 0.62
C LEU A 17 5.48 8.47 1.72
N ARG A 18 5.19 9.29 2.74
CA ARG A 18 4.29 8.90 3.85
C ARG A 18 2.91 8.52 3.35
N LEU A 19 2.36 9.32 2.41
CA LEU A 19 1.09 9.02 1.75
C LEU A 19 1.05 7.63 1.11
N VAL A 20 2.16 7.20 0.50
CA VAL A 20 2.24 5.89 -0.15
C VAL A 20 2.49 4.77 0.86
N ALA A 21 3.32 5.02 1.89
CA ALA A 21 3.55 4.06 2.96
C ALA A 21 2.29 3.74 3.76
N ASP A 22 1.40 4.73 3.98
CA ASP A 22 0.14 4.50 4.69
C ASP A 22 -0.83 3.62 3.90
N LEU A 23 -0.72 3.61 2.56
CA LEU A 23 -1.42 2.63 1.72
C LEU A 23 -0.77 1.24 1.86
N ALA A 24 0.56 1.16 1.76
CA ALA A 24 1.30 -0.10 1.83
C ALA A 24 1.14 -0.82 3.17
N LYS A 25 1.03 -0.10 4.30
CA LYS A 25 0.81 -0.69 5.63
C LYS A 25 -0.46 -1.54 5.74
N LYS A 26 -1.47 -1.29 4.90
CA LYS A 26 -2.75 -2.01 4.93
C LYS A 26 -2.73 -3.31 4.11
N MET A 27 -1.68 -3.53 3.34
CA MET A 27 -1.53 -4.65 2.40
C MET A 27 -0.49 -5.64 2.91
N THR A 28 -0.46 -6.84 2.34
CA THR A 28 0.69 -7.74 2.54
C THR A 28 1.89 -7.27 1.71
N PRO A 29 3.14 -7.65 2.05
CA PRO A 29 4.32 -7.27 1.28
C PRO A 29 4.29 -7.70 -0.19
N ALA A 30 3.72 -8.88 -0.48
CA ALA A 30 3.53 -9.38 -1.83
C ALA A 30 2.52 -8.51 -2.61
N GLU A 31 1.33 -8.28 -2.04
CA GLU A 31 0.31 -7.41 -2.62
C GLU A 31 0.83 -5.98 -2.85
N ALA A 32 1.61 -5.44 -1.91
CA ALA A 32 2.17 -4.10 -2.04
C ALA A 32 3.12 -3.97 -3.24
N ILE A 33 3.91 -5.01 -3.56
CA ILE A 33 4.81 -5.00 -4.72
C ILE A 33 4.01 -4.95 -6.03
N GLU A 34 2.86 -5.61 -6.07
CA GLU A 34 1.99 -5.64 -7.25
C GLU A 34 1.16 -4.37 -7.39
N ALA A 35 0.60 -3.85 -6.29
CA ALA A 35 -0.31 -2.71 -6.32
C ALA A 35 0.39 -1.35 -6.47
N LEU A 36 1.53 -1.15 -5.80
CA LEU A 36 2.20 0.17 -5.73
C LEU A 36 2.68 0.71 -7.09
N PRO A 37 3.20 -0.09 -8.05
CA PRO A 37 3.58 0.39 -9.37
C PRO A 37 2.44 1.05 -10.16
N PHE A 38 1.19 0.63 -9.94
CA PHE A 38 0.02 1.19 -10.60
C PHE A 38 -0.50 2.47 -9.93
N SER A 39 0.10 2.88 -8.81
CA SER A 39 -0.21 4.16 -8.19
C SER A 39 0.27 5.32 -9.05
N ARG A 40 -0.57 6.34 -9.24
CA ARG A 40 -0.20 7.59 -9.96
C ARG A 40 0.87 8.43 -9.23
N LYS A 41 1.40 7.95 -8.09
CA LYS A 41 2.37 8.68 -7.28
C LYS A 41 3.79 8.19 -7.58
N TYR A 42 4.65 9.09 -8.08
CA TYR A 42 6.08 8.83 -8.30
C TYR A 42 6.81 8.29 -7.05
N ALA A 43 6.34 8.66 -5.85
CA ALA A 43 6.92 8.19 -4.60
C ALA A 43 6.76 6.67 -4.36
N ALA A 44 5.96 5.97 -5.17
CA ALA A 44 5.80 4.51 -5.08
C ALA A 44 7.06 3.77 -5.53
N GLU A 45 7.77 4.25 -6.55
CA GLU A 45 8.91 3.53 -7.13
C GLU A 45 10.06 3.30 -6.12
N PRO A 46 10.50 4.29 -5.31
CA PRO A 46 11.50 4.04 -4.27
C PRO A 46 11.00 3.06 -3.22
N LEU A 47 9.73 3.13 -2.82
CA LEU A 47 9.17 2.28 -1.78
C LEU A 47 9.12 0.81 -2.23
N VAL A 48 8.69 0.55 -3.47
CA VAL A 48 8.68 -0.80 -4.07
C VAL A 48 10.06 -1.42 -4.06
N LYS A 49 11.10 -0.66 -4.41
CA LYS A 49 12.49 -1.14 -4.39
C LYS A 49 12.89 -1.63 -2.99
N VAL A 50 12.58 -0.85 -1.95
CA VAL A 50 12.92 -1.22 -0.56
C VAL A 50 12.14 -2.46 -0.10
N ILE A 51 10.86 -2.57 -0.45
CA ILE A 51 10.04 -3.74 -0.09
C ILE A 51 10.58 -4.99 -0.79
N LYS A 52 10.94 -4.91 -2.07
CA LYS A 52 11.59 -6.02 -2.80
C LYS A 52 12.90 -6.46 -2.13
N THR A 53 13.74 -5.52 -1.74
CA THR A 53 14.97 -5.83 -0.98
C THR A 53 14.66 -6.49 0.36
N ALA A 54 13.63 -6.02 1.07
CA ALA A 54 13.23 -6.62 2.35
C ALA A 54 12.74 -8.07 2.18
N MET A 55 11.95 -8.37 1.14
CA MET A 55 11.55 -9.74 0.83
C MET A 55 12.73 -10.63 0.42
N ALA A 56 13.66 -10.11 -0.38
CA ALA A 56 14.86 -10.85 -0.74
C ALA A 56 15.68 -11.23 0.52
N ASN A 57 15.83 -10.29 1.46
CA ASN A 57 16.50 -10.55 2.74
C ASN A 57 15.73 -11.57 3.60
N ALA A 58 14.40 -11.56 3.54
CA ALA A 58 13.56 -12.55 4.23
C ALA A 58 13.76 -13.95 3.63
N LYS A 59 13.82 -14.05 2.30
CA LYS A 59 14.07 -15.30 1.57
C LYS A 59 15.42 -15.91 1.92
N VAL A 60 16.47 -15.09 2.00
CA VAL A 60 17.81 -15.53 2.45
C VAL A 60 17.79 -16.09 3.87
N LYS A 61 16.91 -15.59 4.74
CA LYS A 61 16.71 -16.08 6.11
C LYS A 61 15.78 -17.30 6.21
N GLY A 62 15.31 -17.83 5.08
CA GLY A 62 14.46 -19.03 5.04
C GLY A 62 12.97 -18.77 5.29
N VAL A 63 12.53 -17.52 5.22
CA VAL A 63 11.13 -17.15 5.47
C VAL A 63 10.31 -17.23 4.19
N LYS A 64 9.11 -17.82 4.27
CA LYS A 64 8.16 -17.87 3.15
C LYS A 64 7.52 -16.51 2.91
N GLU A 65 7.34 -16.14 1.65
CA GLU A 65 6.84 -14.81 1.25
C GLU A 65 5.40 -14.55 1.74
N GLY A 66 4.56 -15.59 1.81
CA GLY A 66 3.16 -15.48 2.22
C GLY A 66 2.94 -15.24 3.73
N ASP A 67 3.95 -15.47 4.55
CA ASP A 67 3.86 -15.35 6.02
C ASP A 67 4.39 -14.00 6.54
N LEU A 68 4.82 -13.11 5.64
CA LEU A 68 5.40 -11.82 6.00
C LEU A 68 4.33 -10.75 6.18
N ILE A 69 4.47 -9.94 7.24
CA ILE A 69 3.63 -8.77 7.51
C ILE A 69 4.53 -7.56 7.73
N PHE A 70 4.05 -6.38 7.34
CA PHE A 70 4.68 -5.12 7.73
C PHE A 70 4.49 -4.87 9.23
N LYS A 71 5.57 -4.98 10.00
CA LYS A 71 5.59 -4.50 11.39
C LYS A 71 5.60 -2.99 11.42
N GLU A 72 6.49 -2.41 10.62
CA GLU A 72 6.69 -0.96 10.61
C GLU A 72 7.22 -0.46 9.26
N ILE A 73 6.68 0.66 8.80
CA ILE A 73 7.23 1.42 7.66
C ILE A 73 7.47 2.85 8.14
N GLN A 74 8.73 3.18 8.39
CA GLN A 74 9.17 4.50 8.82
C GLN A 74 9.77 5.28 7.65
N ILE A 75 9.40 6.56 7.57
CA ILE A 75 9.99 7.50 6.61
C ILE A 75 10.52 8.71 7.38
N ASN A 76 11.83 8.74 7.47
CA ASN A 76 12.58 9.76 8.20
C ASN A 76 13.04 10.86 7.24
N GLU A 77 13.23 12.05 7.80
CA GLU A 77 13.84 13.15 7.06
C GLU A 77 15.34 12.88 6.86
N GLY A 78 15.80 13.14 5.64
CA GLY A 78 17.22 13.14 5.30
C GLY A 78 17.77 14.57 5.22
N PRO A 79 19.02 14.73 4.74
CA PRO A 79 19.62 16.04 4.56
C PRO A 79 18.80 16.91 3.60
N ARG A 80 18.77 18.21 3.89
CA ARG A 80 18.06 19.21 3.09
C ARG A 80 19.08 20.01 2.30
N LEU A 81 19.00 19.95 0.98
CA LEU A 81 19.86 20.74 0.11
C LEU A 81 19.31 22.17 -0.01
N LYS A 82 20.17 23.16 0.25
CA LYS A 82 19.87 24.58 -0.02
C LYS A 82 19.88 24.81 -1.53
N ARG A 83 18.79 25.32 -2.08
CA ARG A 83 18.61 25.71 -3.48
C ARG A 83 17.89 27.05 -3.51
N GLY A 84 17.80 27.66 -4.67
CA GLY A 84 16.93 28.82 -4.87
C GLY A 84 16.58 29.00 -6.32
N ARG A 85 15.60 29.88 -6.55
CA ARG A 85 15.13 30.27 -7.86
C ARG A 85 15.34 31.77 -8.00
N ALA A 86 15.80 32.19 -9.17
CA ALA A 86 15.79 33.60 -9.54
C ALA A 86 14.34 34.12 -9.51
N ALA A 87 14.18 35.36 -9.07
CA ALA A 87 12.90 36.03 -8.94
C ALA A 87 12.98 37.46 -9.53
N SER A 88 11.85 38.16 -9.52
CA SER A 88 11.78 39.53 -10.04
C SER A 88 12.72 40.48 -9.29
N ARG A 89 13.14 41.56 -9.97
CA ARG A 89 14.02 42.61 -9.41
C ARG A 89 15.33 42.09 -8.80
N GLY A 90 15.95 41.08 -9.42
CA GLY A 90 17.23 40.51 -8.93
C GLY A 90 17.12 39.74 -7.61
N MET A 91 15.90 39.44 -7.15
CA MET A 91 15.71 38.73 -5.88
C MET A 91 15.99 37.22 -6.04
N TRP A 92 16.37 36.58 -4.93
CA TRP A 92 16.61 35.14 -4.86
C TRP A 92 15.67 34.49 -3.85
N HIS A 93 14.78 33.60 -4.30
CA HIS A 93 13.88 32.86 -3.41
C HIS A 93 14.49 31.50 -3.05
N PRO A 94 14.87 31.27 -1.78
CA PRO A 94 15.42 29.99 -1.36
C PRO A 94 14.34 28.92 -1.26
N TYR A 95 14.66 27.71 -1.70
CA TYR A 95 13.86 26.52 -1.41
C TYR A 95 14.76 25.35 -1.00
N LYS A 96 14.20 24.42 -0.21
CA LYS A 96 14.94 23.26 0.28
C LYS A 96 14.56 22.03 -0.52
N ARG A 97 15.52 21.42 -1.23
CA ARG A 97 15.31 20.10 -1.86
C ARG A 97 15.54 19.04 -0.79
N ARG A 98 14.44 18.46 -0.30
CA ARG A 98 14.43 17.49 0.80
C ARG A 98 14.79 16.10 0.30
N MET A 99 15.59 15.36 1.08
CA MET A 99 15.76 13.92 0.95
C MET A 99 15.03 13.20 2.08
N SER A 100 14.90 11.89 1.94
CA SER A 100 14.27 11.01 2.93
C SER A 100 15.03 9.71 3.08
N HIS A 101 14.92 9.09 4.26
CA HIS A 101 15.37 7.73 4.52
C HIS A 101 14.16 6.83 4.75
N ILE A 102 14.13 5.68 4.09
CA ILE A 102 13.06 4.69 4.19
C ILE A 102 13.59 3.54 5.05
N ARG A 103 12.83 3.15 6.07
CA ARG A 103 13.09 1.96 6.89
C ARG A 103 11.84 1.10 6.88
N VAL A 104 12.00 -0.14 6.41
CA VAL A 104 10.94 -1.16 6.39
C VAL A 104 11.35 -2.27 7.34
N VAL A 105 10.42 -2.65 8.22
CA VAL A 105 10.56 -3.77 9.13
C VAL A 105 9.47 -4.78 8.81
N LEU A 106 9.88 -5.96 8.38
CA LEU A 106 9.00 -7.11 8.18
C LEU A 106 9.08 -8.03 9.39
N GLU A 107 7.95 -8.65 9.71
CA GLU A 107 7.84 -9.66 10.75
C GLU A 107 7.11 -10.89 10.18
N GLU A 108 7.55 -12.06 10.62
CA GLU A 108 6.84 -13.31 10.38
C GLU A 108 5.56 -13.36 11.21
N LYS A 109 4.46 -13.70 10.56
CA LYS A 109 3.20 -14.01 11.22
C LYS A 109 3.32 -15.32 12.00
N LYS A 110 3.85 -15.26 13.22
CA LYS A 110 3.69 -16.36 14.19
C LYS A 110 2.21 -16.44 14.53
N GLY A 111 1.58 -17.56 14.19
CA GLY A 111 0.14 -17.75 14.31
C GLY A 111 -0.38 -17.35 15.69
N LYS A 112 -1.07 -16.21 15.77
CA LYS A 112 -2.14 -16.07 16.75
C LYS A 112 -3.28 -16.94 16.22
N GLU A 113 -3.69 -17.87 17.05
CA GLU A 113 -4.78 -18.79 16.81
C GLU A 113 -6.00 -18.08 16.23
N LYS A 114 -6.76 -18.86 15.46
CA LYS A 114 -8.07 -18.54 14.91
C LYS A 114 -8.95 -17.80 15.93
N ALA A 115 -8.96 -16.47 15.90
CA ALA A 115 -10.09 -15.71 16.39
C ALA A 115 -11.19 -15.80 15.32
N LEU A 116 -11.94 -16.89 15.37
CA LEU A 116 -13.24 -17.03 14.71
C LEU A 116 -14.09 -15.80 15.02
N LYS A 117 -14.60 -15.14 13.98
CA LYS A 117 -15.95 -14.56 13.87
C LYS A 117 -16.18 -14.09 12.42
N PRO A 118 -17.43 -14.12 11.93
CA PRO A 118 -17.93 -15.23 11.11
C PRO A 118 -18.03 -14.87 9.62
N LYS A 119 -18.03 -15.90 8.75
CA LYS A 119 -18.53 -15.80 7.39
C LYS A 119 -20.04 -15.51 7.44
N THR A 120 -20.45 -14.25 7.40
CA THR A 120 -21.82 -13.93 6.99
C THR A 120 -21.91 -14.14 5.49
N LYS A 121 -22.41 -15.31 5.11
CA LYS A 121 -22.88 -15.60 3.76
C LYS A 121 -24.00 -14.61 3.44
N VAL A 122 -23.73 -13.60 2.61
CA VAL A 122 -24.80 -12.90 1.89
C VAL A 122 -24.95 -13.60 0.53
N LYS A 123 -25.84 -14.60 0.50
CA LYS A 123 -26.60 -15.02 -0.68
C LYS A 123 -27.92 -15.60 -0.22
N LYS A 124 -28.96 -14.75 -0.17
CA LYS A 124 -30.31 -15.03 -0.66
C LYS A 124 -31.18 -13.78 -0.45
N GLU A 125 -31.30 -12.96 -1.50
CA GLU A 125 -32.56 -12.33 -1.84
C GLU A 125 -32.92 -12.82 -3.25
N GLU A 126 -33.55 -13.99 -3.30
CA GLU A 126 -34.43 -14.35 -4.41
C GLU A 126 -35.79 -13.72 -4.06
N LYS A 127 -36.25 -12.78 -4.90
CA LYS A 127 -37.64 -12.32 -4.87
C LYS A 127 -38.55 -13.47 -5.30
N PRO A 128 -39.60 -13.84 -4.52
CA PRO A 128 -40.62 -14.73 -5.01
C PRO A 128 -41.74 -13.91 -5.69
N THR A 129 -41.78 -13.87 -7.02
CA THR A 129 -43.03 -13.53 -7.73
C THR A 129 -43.83 -14.81 -7.93
N LYS A 130 -44.82 -15.01 -7.06
CA LYS A 130 -45.90 -15.99 -7.24
C LYS A 130 -46.56 -15.77 -8.60
N LYS A 131 -46.64 -16.83 -9.40
CA LYS A 131 -47.66 -17.02 -10.42
C LYS A 131 -48.99 -17.22 -9.70
N GLU A 132 -49.87 -16.23 -9.75
CA GLU A 132 -51.31 -16.48 -9.70
C GLU A 132 -51.87 -16.41 -11.12
N THR A 133 -52.39 -17.54 -11.55
CA THR A 133 -53.24 -17.71 -12.72
C THR A 133 -54.53 -16.92 -12.57
N LYS A 134 -54.79 -15.99 -13.50
CA LYS A 134 -56.14 -15.68 -13.98
C LYS A 134 -56.22 -16.03 -15.47
N LYS A 135 -56.80 -17.20 -15.77
CA LYS A 135 -57.42 -17.49 -17.07
C LYS A 135 -58.77 -16.77 -17.11
N LYS A 136 -59.00 -15.99 -18.18
CA LYS A 136 -60.26 -15.60 -18.85
C LYS A 136 -59.94 -14.31 -19.62
N GLY A 137 -59.99 -14.20 -20.94
CA GLY A 137 -60.33 -15.12 -22.01
C GLY A 137 -60.03 -14.43 -23.35
N GLU A 138 -60.01 -15.22 -24.41
CA GLU A 138 -60.06 -14.77 -25.81
C GLU A 138 -61.10 -13.66 -26.03
N LYS A 139 -60.79 -12.70 -26.91
CA LYS A 139 -61.51 -12.50 -28.17
C LYS A 139 -60.84 -11.48 -29.08
N ALA A 140 -60.93 -11.78 -30.37
CA ALA A 140 -60.41 -11.11 -31.55
C ALA A 140 -60.75 -9.62 -31.69
N LYS A 141 -59.87 -8.88 -32.37
CA LYS A 141 -60.15 -8.19 -33.64
C LYS A 141 -58.85 -7.79 -34.33
#